data_AF-A0A2A5XKJ2-F1
#
_entry.id   AF-A0A2A5XKJ2-F1
#
_cell.length_a   1.000
_cell.length_b   1.000
_cell.length_c   1.000
_cell.angle_alpha   90.00
_cell.angle_beta   90.00
_cell.angle_gamma   90.00
#
_symmetry.space_group_name_H-M   'P 1'
#
loop_
_entity.id
_entity.type
_entity.pdbx_description
1 polymer ?
#
loop_
_entity_poly.entity_id
_entity_poly.type
_entity_poly.pdbx_seq_one_letter_code
_entity_poly.pdbx_strand_id
1 'polypeptide(L)'
;MNELLYFVPGSGVLALLFVYLKNNWVASKEIGSEKMARIAKNIADGAMAFLRAEYKLLSVFVIITAILLGIKGESEGSSYLVAVSFVVGALCSGLAGFIGMKVATKANVRTTNA
;
A
#
# COMPACT_ATOMS: atom_id res chain seq x y z
N MET A 1 -8.84 -27.00 13.11
CA MET A 1 -9.23 -25.59 13.21
C MET A 1 -8.08 -24.70 13.73
N ASN A 2 -7.37 -25.09 14.80
CA ASN A 2 -6.29 -24.28 15.39
C ASN A 2 -5.08 -24.05 14.48
N GLU A 3 -4.65 -25.05 13.70
CA GLU A 3 -3.51 -24.89 12.77
C GLU A 3 -3.77 -23.81 11.70
N LEU A 4 -4.98 -23.76 11.14
CA LEU A 4 -5.38 -22.72 10.18
C LEU A 4 -5.37 -21.31 10.81
N LEU A 5 -5.69 -21.22 12.10
CA LEU A 5 -5.78 -19.95 12.83
C LEU A 5 -4.42 -19.27 12.96
N TYR A 6 -3.33 -20.04 13.06
CA TYR A 6 -1.95 -19.53 13.05
C TYR A 6 -1.36 -19.42 11.63
N PHE A 7 -1.77 -20.30 10.71
CA PHE A 7 -1.25 -20.30 9.34
C PHE A 7 -1.64 -19.03 8.56
N VAL A 8 -2.86 -18.51 8.75
CA VAL A 8 -3.33 -17.30 8.08
C VAL A 8 -2.44 -16.08 8.38
N PRO A 9 -2.26 -15.64 9.63
CA PRO A 9 -1.36 -14.52 9.93
C PRO A 9 0.10 -14.86 9.59
N GLY A 10 0.55 -16.11 9.79
CA GLY A 10 1.89 -16.56 9.42
C GLY A 10 2.20 -16.38 7.93
N SER A 11 1.25 -16.72 7.06
CA SER A 11 1.38 -16.51 5.61
C SER A 11 1.49 -15.04 5.22
N GLY A 12 0.78 -14.15 5.93
CA GLY A 12 0.88 -12.70 5.72
C GLY A 12 2.26 -12.15 6.08
N VAL A 13 2.83 -12.61 7.20
CA VAL A 13 4.20 -12.23 7.59
C VAL A 13 5.22 -12.73 6.58
N LEU A 14 5.11 -13.99 6.14
CA LEU A 14 5.99 -14.55 5.12
C LEU A 14 5.91 -13.78 3.79
N ALA A 15 4.72 -13.37 3.37
CA ALA A 15 4.53 -12.56 2.17
C ALA A 15 5.21 -11.19 2.30
N LEU A 16 5.07 -10.51 3.44
CA LEU A 16 5.74 -9.23 3.70
C LEU A 16 7.27 -9.38 3.71
N LEU A 17 7.78 -10.46 4.32
CA LEU A 17 9.21 -10.77 4.31
C LEU A 17 9.72 -10.99 2.88
N PHE A 18 8.99 -11.75 2.07
CA PHE A 18 9.34 -11.99 0.68
C PHE A 18 9.37 -10.69 -0.15
N VAL A 19 8.35 -9.83 0.00
CA VAL A 19 8.30 -8.53 -0.66
C VAL A 19 9.48 -7.66 -0.25
N TYR A 20 9.83 -7.63 1.04
CA TYR A 20 10.98 -6.89 1.54
C TYR A 20 12.29 -7.36 0.90
N LEU A 21 12.54 -8.67 0.88
CA LEU A 21 13.74 -9.25 0.27
C LEU A 21 13.81 -8.94 -1.22
N LYS A 22 12.71 -9.08 -1.96
CA LYS A 22 12.65 -8.78 -3.40
C LYS A 22 12.87 -7.30 -3.68
N ASN A 23 12.27 -6.42 -2.90
CA ASN A 23 12.50 -4.98 -3.03
C ASN A 23 13.99 -4.63 -2.83
N ASN A 24 14.65 -5.21 -1.83
CA ASN A 24 16.08 -4.98 -1.60
C ASN A 24 16.95 -5.51 -2.75
N TRP A 25 16.63 -6.70 -3.28
CA TRP A 25 17.32 -7.27 -4.43
C TRP A 25 17.16 -6.44 -5.71
N VAL A 26 15.98 -5.86 -5.94
CA VAL A 26 15.78 -4.91 -7.05
C VAL A 26 16.55 -3.63 -6.76
N ALA A 27 16.47 -3.09 -5.55
CA ALA A 27 17.13 -1.83 -5.19
C ALA A 27 18.67 -1.88 -5.36
N SER A 28 19.28 -3.06 -5.21
CA SER A 28 20.71 -3.26 -5.40
C SER A 28 21.15 -3.30 -6.88
N LYS A 29 20.22 -3.28 -7.84
CA LYS A 29 20.55 -3.20 -9.27
C LYS A 29 20.95 -1.78 -9.67
N GLU A 30 21.86 -1.69 -10.63
CA GLU A 30 22.36 -0.42 -11.16
C GLU A 30 21.25 0.36 -11.89
N ILE A 31 21.30 1.68 -11.74
CA ILE A 31 20.31 2.62 -12.29
C ILE A 31 20.65 2.98 -13.76
N GLY A 32 21.85 2.64 -14.24
CA GLY A 32 22.33 2.97 -15.58
C GLY A 32 22.89 4.38 -15.66
N SER A 33 22.59 5.08 -16.77
CA SER A 33 23.16 6.40 -17.05
C SER A 33 22.57 7.53 -16.21
N GLU A 34 23.29 8.66 -16.14
CA GLU A 34 22.83 9.86 -15.44
C GLU A 34 21.51 10.41 -16.00
N LYS A 35 21.31 10.34 -17.32
CA LYS A 35 20.07 10.72 -17.98
C LYS A 35 18.89 9.85 -17.50
N MET A 36 19.10 8.54 -17.38
CA MET A 36 18.09 7.61 -16.89
C MET A 36 17.74 7.90 -15.42
N ALA A 37 18.74 8.15 -14.58
CA ALA A 37 18.54 8.53 -13.18
C ALA A 37 17.70 9.81 -13.02
N ARG A 38 17.98 10.85 -13.84
CA ARG A 38 17.22 12.12 -13.82
C ARG A 38 15.75 11.91 -14.22
N ILE A 39 15.49 11.15 -15.28
CA ILE A 39 14.12 10.85 -15.74
C ILE A 39 13.37 10.07 -14.65
N ALA A 40 14.00 9.03 -14.09
CA ALA A 40 13.40 8.21 -13.04
C ALA A 40 13.02 9.03 -11.80
N LYS A 41 13.86 9.99 -11.41
CA LYS A 41 13.57 10.92 -10.31
C LYS A 41 12.34 11.77 -10.59
N ASN A 42 12.24 12.37 -11.79
CA ASN A 42 11.07 13.19 -12.15
C ASN A 42 9.77 12.37 -12.14
N ILE A 43 9.82 11.11 -12.61
CA ILE A 43 8.67 10.19 -12.56
C ILE A 43 8.30 9.89 -11.11
N ALA A 44 9.28 9.56 -10.26
CA ALA A 44 9.04 9.26 -8.85
C ALA A 44 8.43 10.46 -8.12
N ASP A 45 8.97 11.66 -8.32
CA ASP A 45 8.47 12.88 -7.70
C ASP A 45 7.01 13.18 -8.14
N GLY A 46 6.71 13.06 -9.43
CA GLY A 46 5.36 13.23 -9.98
C GLY A 46 4.37 12.19 -9.44
N ALA A 47 4.75 10.92 -9.41
CA ALA A 47 3.92 9.84 -8.88
C ALA A 47 3.62 10.03 -7.39
N MET A 48 4.62 10.39 -6.58
CA MET A 48 4.42 10.66 -5.16
C MET A 48 3.56 11.91 -4.92
N ALA A 49 3.65 12.93 -5.76
CA ALA A 49 2.78 14.10 -5.70
C ALA A 49 1.32 13.74 -6.01
N PHE A 50 1.09 12.95 -7.08
CA PHE A 50 -0.24 12.45 -7.44
C PHE A 50 -0.85 11.62 -6.30
N LEU A 51 -0.11 10.65 -5.77
CA LEU A 51 -0.60 9.76 -4.71
C LEU A 51 -0.99 10.54 -3.44
N ARG A 52 -0.22 11.57 -3.07
CA ARG A 52 -0.57 12.44 -1.94
C ARG A 52 -1.86 13.21 -2.17
N ALA A 53 -2.06 13.72 -3.38
CA ALA A 53 -3.30 14.43 -3.74
C ALA A 53 -4.51 13.47 -3.73
N GLU A 54 -4.35 12.27 -4.31
CA GLU A 54 -5.36 11.21 -4.31
C GLU A 54 -5.73 10.78 -2.88
N TYR A 55 -4.74 10.53 -2.02
CA TYR A 55 -4.97 10.06 -0.65
C TYR A 55 -5.62 11.13 0.22
N LYS A 56 -5.35 12.41 -0.05
CA LYS A 56 -6.03 13.52 0.61
C LYS A 56 -7.53 13.55 0.29
N LEU A 57 -7.90 13.22 -0.95
CA LEU A 57 -9.31 13.14 -1.33
C LEU A 57 -9.96 11.87 -0.76
N LEU A 58 -9.28 10.72 -0.88
CA LEU A 58 -9.78 9.43 -0.40
C LEU A 58 -9.96 9.41 1.12
N SER A 59 -9.14 10.11 1.90
CA SER A 59 -9.28 10.15 3.36
C SER A 59 -10.63 10.74 3.78
N VAL A 60 -11.14 11.76 3.07
CA VAL A 60 -12.46 12.33 3.32
C VAL A 60 -13.55 11.29 3.06
N PHE A 61 -13.46 10.56 1.94
CA PHE A 61 -14.38 9.48 1.62
C PHE A 61 -14.37 8.37 2.68
N VAL A 62 -13.18 7.96 3.15
CA VAL A 62 -13.02 6.94 4.19
C VAL A 62 -13.67 7.39 5.51
N ILE A 63 -13.46 8.65 5.92
CA ILE A 63 -14.05 9.18 7.16
C ILE A 63 -15.58 9.18 7.09
N ILE A 64 -16.16 9.70 5.99
CA ILE A 64 -17.62 9.75 5.82
C ILE A 64 -18.20 8.33 5.82
N THR A 65 -17.58 7.41 5.08
CA THR A 65 -18.04 6.02 5.00
C THR A 65 -17.93 5.31 6.35
N ALA A 66 -16.87 5.54 7.12
CA ALA A 66 -16.70 4.96 8.45
C ALA A 66 -17.80 5.43 9.42
N ILE A 67 -18.17 6.72 9.39
CA ILE A 67 -19.27 7.25 10.20
C ILE A 67 -20.60 6.60 9.81
N LEU A 68 -20.90 6.54 8.51
CA LEU A 68 -22.13 5.92 8.01
C LEU A 68 -22.22 4.43 8.40
N LEU A 69 -21.12 3.69 8.28
CA LEU A 69 -21.04 2.28 8.68
C LEU A 69 -21.19 2.09 10.19
N GLY A 70 -20.69 3.03 11.01
CA GLY A 70 -20.86 2.98 12.46
C GLY A 70 -22.32 3.11 12.86
N ILE A 71 -23.02 4.12 12.31
CA ILE A 71 -24.44 4.38 12.60
C ILE A 71 -25.32 3.24 12.10
N LYS A 72 -25.11 2.76 10.86
CA LYS A 72 -25.88 1.64 10.32
C LYS A 72 -25.58 0.32 11.03
N GLY A 73 -24.33 0.09 11.40
CA GLY A 73 -23.90 -1.13 12.07
C GLY A 73 -24.64 -1.33 13.40
N GLU A 74 -24.78 -0.27 14.19
CA GLU A 74 -25.53 -0.30 15.45
C GLU A 74 -27.04 -0.48 15.24
N SER A 75 -27.62 0.15 14.20
CA SER A 75 -29.05 0.11 13.90
C SER A 75 -29.56 -1.24 13.37
N GLU A 76 -28.74 -1.95 12.59
CA GLU A 76 -29.13 -3.24 11.96
C GLU A 76 -28.74 -4.47 12.81
N GLY A 77 -28.37 -4.29 14.08
CA GLY A 77 -28.01 -5.38 15.00
C GLY A 77 -26.60 -5.95 14.79
N SER A 78 -25.76 -5.27 14.01
CA SER A 78 -24.33 -5.52 13.92
C SER A 78 -23.58 -4.74 15.01
N SER A 79 -22.25 -4.66 14.91
CA SER A 79 -21.39 -3.96 15.86
C SER A 79 -20.70 -2.76 15.22
N TYR A 80 -20.41 -1.72 16.01
CA TYR A 80 -19.54 -0.62 15.63
C TYR A 80 -18.15 -1.09 15.13
N LEU A 81 -17.77 -2.34 15.46
CA LEU A 81 -16.57 -3.02 14.95
C LEU A 81 -16.53 -3.11 13.41
N VAL A 82 -17.66 -3.01 12.70
CA VAL A 82 -17.68 -2.93 11.23
C VAL A 82 -16.94 -1.68 10.75
N ALA A 83 -17.20 -0.51 11.36
CA ALA A 83 -16.52 0.73 11.02
C ALA A 83 -15.03 0.66 11.34
N VAL A 84 -14.66 0.05 12.47
CA VAL A 84 -13.26 -0.16 12.85
C VAL A 84 -12.55 -1.05 11.84
N SER A 85 -13.17 -2.18 11.47
CA SER A 85 -12.61 -3.12 10.48
C SER A 85 -12.42 -2.47 9.12
N PHE A 86 -13.39 -1.63 8.69
CA PHE A 86 -13.29 -0.85 7.46
C PHE A 86 -12.10 0.12 7.49
N VAL A 87 -11.92 0.89 8.57
CA VAL A 87 -10.80 1.84 8.69
C VAL A 87 -9.46 1.11 8.69
N VAL A 88 -9.33 0.00 9.42
CA VAL A 88 -8.10 -0.82 9.41
C VAL A 88 -7.82 -1.35 8.01
N GLY A 89 -8.82 -1.89 7.31
CA GLY A 89 -8.68 -2.35 5.93
C GLY A 89 -8.28 -1.23 4.96
N ALA A 90 -8.89 -0.06 5.08
CA ALA A 90 -8.57 1.12 4.27
C ALA A 90 -7.13 1.59 4.49
N LEU A 91 -6.66 1.60 5.74
CA LEU A 91 -5.27 1.93 6.07
C LEU A 91 -4.29 0.90 5.50
N CYS A 92 -4.57 -0.39 5.66
CA CYS A 92 -3.75 -1.46 5.06
C CYS A 92 -3.68 -1.34 3.52
N SER A 93 -4.81 -1.05 2.87
CA SER A 93 -4.89 -0.83 1.42
C SER A 93 -4.07 0.38 0.98
N GLY A 94 -4.21 1.52 1.66
CA GLY A 94 -3.44 2.73 1.38
C GLY A 94 -1.94 2.53 1.59
N LEU A 95 -1.53 1.81 2.64
CA LEU A 95 -0.12 1.46 2.85
C LEU A 95 0.42 0.56 1.74
N ALA A 96 -0.35 -0.43 1.30
CA ALA A 96 0.03 -1.29 0.19
C ALA A 96 0.22 -0.51 -1.11
N GLY A 97 -0.70 0.41 -1.44
CA GLY A 97 -0.59 1.29 -2.60
C GLY A 97 0.64 2.21 -2.54
N PHE A 98 0.89 2.85 -1.39
CA PHE A 98 2.04 3.72 -1.19
C PHE A 98 3.37 2.98 -1.34
N ILE A 99 3.51 1.82 -0.68
CA ILE A 99 4.72 1.00 -0.76
C ILE A 99 4.90 0.52 -2.20
N GLY A 100 3.86 0.00 -2.83
CA GLY A 100 3.89 -0.48 -4.22
C GLY A 100 4.38 0.59 -5.19
N MET A 101 3.83 1.81 -5.11
CA MET A 101 4.23 2.92 -5.99
C MET A 101 5.70 3.31 -5.80
N LYS A 102 6.19 3.32 -4.54
CA LYS A 102 7.60 3.61 -4.24
C LYS A 102 8.54 2.55 -4.78
N VAL A 103 8.15 1.27 -4.76
CA VAL A 103 8.94 0.17 -5.34
C VAL A 103 8.91 0.24 -6.87
N ALA A 104 7.74 0.42 -7.48
CA ALA A 104 7.58 0.48 -8.93
C ALA A 104 8.40 1.62 -9.56
N THR A 105 8.28 2.84 -9.02
CA THR A 105 9.03 4.01 -9.52
C THR A 105 10.55 3.84 -9.43
N LYS A 106 11.05 3.11 -8.42
CA LYS A 106 12.47 2.75 -8.31
C LYS A 106 12.89 1.62 -9.23
N ALA A 107 12.00 0.66 -9.48
CA ALA A 107 12.28 -0.51 -10.30
C ALA A 107 12.37 -0.16 -11.79
N ASN A 108 11.51 0.75 -12.29
CA ASN A 108 11.40 1.09 -13.71
C ASN A 108 12.75 1.35 -14.39
N VAL A 109 13.57 2.21 -13.80
CA VAL A 109 14.88 2.59 -14.38
C VAL A 109 15.88 1.44 -14.38
N ARG A 110 15.83 0.60 -13.35
CA ARG A 110 16.70 -0.57 -13.22
C ARG A 110 16.34 -1.64 -14.22
N THR A 111 15.04 -1.82 -14.49
CA THR A 111 14.56 -2.71 -15.55
C THR A 111 14.99 -2.22 -16.93
N THR A 112 14.94 -0.92 -17.19
CA THR A 112 15.41 -0.37 -18.48
C THR A 112 16.92 -0.51 -18.68
N ASN A 113 17.70 -0.53 -17.59
CA ASN A 113 19.14 -0.74 -17.64
C ASN A 113 19.55 -2.23 -17.76
N ALA A 114 18.65 -3.15 -17.42
CA ALA A 114 18.89 -4.59 -17.40
C ALA A 114 18.83 -5.25 -18.78
#